data_AF-A0A1I0QDQ4-F1
#
_entry.id   AF-A0A1I0QDQ4-F1
#
_cell.length_a   1.000
_cell.length_b   1.000
_cell.length_c   1.000
_cell.angle_alpha   90.00
_cell.angle_beta   90.00
_cell.angle_gamma   90.00
#
_symmetry.space_group_name_H-M   'P 1'
#
loop_
_entity.id
_entity.type
_entity.pdbx_description
1 polymer ?
#
loop_
_entity_poly.entity_id
_entity_poly.type
_entity_poly.pdbx_seq_one_letter_code
_entity_poly.pdbx_strand_id
1 'polypeptide(L)'
;MTSNSNSNDDTESFNHNSRKRGTKHFQKLTSLFFATIILIGSALFGGNYLLNANNDLNISTVASAPSNTTLSVTFLDVGQGNCVIVESNGHYMIIDGGNSNYSSKVVSYLHDLKITTLDYVVISHYDADHLSGIIGVLNNYNVTKVISPDYESDTKTFGSYISIMNKKNYTAIHPSIGDAFNLGNATFEIVSPTKYTYDDENNNSVGIRLTDGSHTFLILGDAQAQSESDIINSGIEISCDVYMVSHHGSSNSSSNALLDIVKPSVAVISVGKNDYGHPTEQTLKRLSAHNISILRTDQDGTIIAYSGKDFLEWNINFDTKSIKKEAASNSSTEASYIGNKNSLKFHLPTCPNLPAASNQVDFDSREDAVSSGFSPCGVCKP
;
A
#
# COMPACT_ATOMS: atom_id res chain seq x y z
N MET A 1 -24.06 81.33 28.58
CA MET A 1 -24.46 81.16 30.00
C MET A 1 -23.68 79.98 30.56
N THR A 2 -23.15 80.12 31.79
CA THR A 2 -22.82 79.05 32.77
C THR A 2 -22.05 77.81 32.25
N SER A 3 -20.75 77.64 32.49
CA SER A 3 -20.08 77.20 33.75
C SER A 3 -20.30 75.70 34.07
N ASN A 4 -19.36 74.91 34.63
CA ASN A 4 -18.13 75.25 35.35
C ASN A 4 -17.13 74.05 35.43
N SER A 5 -15.88 74.33 35.84
CA SER A 5 -14.89 73.50 36.61
C SER A 5 -14.78 71.96 36.40
N ASN A 6 -13.62 71.40 36.03
CA ASN A 6 -12.32 71.24 36.76
C ASN A 6 -12.29 70.21 37.92
N SER A 7 -11.50 69.14 37.73
CA SER A 7 -10.45 68.59 38.63
C SER A 7 -9.99 67.23 38.07
N ASN A 8 -8.71 66.97 37.77
CA ASN A 8 -7.58 66.76 38.71
C ASN A 8 -7.82 65.54 39.62
N ASP A 9 -6.89 64.60 39.85
CA ASP A 9 -5.52 64.36 39.32
C ASP A 9 -5.39 62.81 39.09
N ASP A 10 -4.27 62.12 38.85
CA ASP A 10 -2.85 62.38 39.15
C ASP A 10 -1.87 61.53 38.28
N THR A 11 -0.62 61.49 38.73
CA THR A 11 0.66 60.97 38.25
C THR A 11 0.91 59.49 38.70
N GLU A 12 1.97 58.73 38.38
CA GLU A 12 3.41 58.96 38.10
C GLU A 12 3.97 57.91 37.08
N SER A 13 4.82 58.30 36.12
CA SER A 13 6.31 58.21 36.08
C SER A 13 6.90 56.83 35.67
N PHE A 14 7.54 56.73 34.49
CA PHE A 14 9.01 56.79 34.23
C PHE A 14 9.83 55.73 35.01
N ASN A 15 10.71 54.90 34.42
CA ASN A 15 11.81 55.32 33.54
C ASN A 15 12.64 54.17 32.88
N HIS A 16 13.13 54.44 31.66
CA HIS A 16 14.46 54.12 31.07
C HIS A 16 15.17 52.72 31.02
N ASN A 17 15.83 52.52 29.85
CA ASN A 17 17.15 51.88 29.61
C ASN A 17 17.28 50.33 29.55
N SER A 18 18.20 49.71 28.76
CA SER A 18 18.97 50.15 27.57
C SER A 18 19.77 49.00 26.89
N ARG A 19 20.23 49.25 25.65
CA ARG A 19 21.42 48.68 24.91
C ARG A 19 21.21 47.36 24.12
N LYS A 20 21.48 47.30 22.80
CA LYS A 20 22.80 47.24 22.05
C LYS A 20 23.60 45.99 22.45
N ARG A 21 24.17 45.12 21.59
CA ARG A 21 24.61 45.08 20.16
C ARG A 21 24.72 43.57 19.76
N GLY A 22 24.97 43.10 18.54
CA GLY A 22 25.32 43.74 17.26
C GLY A 22 25.64 42.69 16.17
N THR A 23 25.98 43.13 14.96
CA THR A 23 26.18 42.32 13.74
C THR A 23 27.61 41.80 13.55
N LYS A 24 27.79 40.72 12.77
CA LYS A 24 29.01 40.43 11.97
C LYS A 24 28.67 39.68 10.67
N HIS A 25 29.39 40.00 9.60
CA HIS A 25 29.28 39.36 8.29
C HIS A 25 30.67 39.35 7.61
N PHE A 26 30.90 38.41 6.70
CA PHE A 26 32.04 38.28 5.77
C PHE A 26 33.48 38.07 6.31
N GLN A 27 34.08 36.96 5.87
CA GLN A 27 35.18 37.03 4.88
C GLN A 27 35.30 35.71 4.07
N LYS A 28 35.73 35.82 2.81
CA LYS A 28 35.99 34.70 1.89
C LYS A 28 37.42 34.16 2.10
N LEU A 29 37.63 32.86 1.88
CA LEU A 29 38.95 32.30 1.57
C LEU A 29 38.86 31.30 0.41
N THR A 30 39.91 31.27 -0.39
CA THR A 30 39.94 30.65 -1.73
C THR A 30 40.69 29.32 -1.76
N SER A 31 40.34 28.49 -2.74
CA SER A 31 41.01 27.24 -3.14
C SER A 31 42.54 27.32 -3.20
N LEU A 32 43.21 26.22 -2.82
CA LEU A 32 44.46 25.81 -3.47
C LEU A 32 44.58 24.28 -3.56
N PHE A 33 45.22 23.82 -4.63
CA PHE A 33 45.39 22.42 -5.02
C PHE A 33 46.31 21.63 -4.09
N PHE A 34 46.05 20.32 -3.97
CA PHE A 34 47.11 19.31 -4.01
C PHE A 34 46.66 18.10 -4.83
N ALA A 35 47.31 17.90 -5.97
CA ALA A 35 47.23 16.67 -6.75
C ALA A 35 48.54 15.90 -6.52
N THR A 36 48.45 14.63 -6.12
CA THR A 36 49.62 13.75 -6.03
C THR A 36 49.29 12.41 -6.67
N ILE A 37 49.72 12.27 -7.92
CA ILE A 37 49.77 10.99 -8.63
C ILE A 37 50.92 10.19 -8.01
N ILE A 38 50.66 8.96 -7.57
CA ILE A 38 51.71 7.95 -7.38
C ILE A 38 51.41 6.82 -8.35
N LEU A 39 52.30 6.65 -9.33
CA LEU A 39 52.20 5.66 -10.38
C LEU A 39 53.50 4.85 -10.40
N ILE A 40 53.48 3.73 -9.68
CA ILE A 40 54.47 2.66 -9.64
C ILE A 40 53.66 1.36 -9.47
N GLY A 41 53.86 0.27 -10.19
CA GLY A 41 54.81 0.02 -11.28
C GLY A 41 54.92 -1.50 -11.48
N SER A 42 54.41 -1.97 -12.63
CA SER A 42 54.71 -3.27 -13.27
C SER A 42 54.84 -4.57 -12.44
N ALA A 43 53.93 -5.49 -12.75
CA ALA A 43 54.21 -6.89 -13.16
C ALA A 43 54.44 -8.00 -12.11
N LEU A 44 53.60 -9.03 -12.27
CA LEU A 44 53.92 -10.47 -12.21
C LEU A 44 54.50 -11.05 -10.91
N PHE A 45 53.61 -11.58 -10.07
CA PHE A 45 53.80 -12.93 -9.54
C PHE A 45 52.51 -13.74 -9.73
N GLY A 46 52.61 -14.88 -10.41
CA GLY A 46 51.49 -15.79 -10.62
C GLY A 46 51.24 -16.64 -9.37
N GLY A 47 49.98 -16.87 -9.05
CA GLY A 47 49.56 -17.75 -7.95
C GLY A 47 48.08 -18.08 -8.09
N ASN A 48 47.77 -19.30 -8.54
CA ASN A 48 46.39 -19.78 -8.63
C ASN A 48 45.78 -19.87 -7.23
N TYR A 49 44.92 -18.92 -6.88
CA TYR A 49 43.93 -19.09 -5.82
C TYR A 49 42.53 -19.10 -6.45
N LEU A 50 42.15 -20.28 -6.92
CA LEU A 50 40.75 -20.66 -7.11
C LEU A 50 40.09 -20.67 -5.73
N LEU A 51 39.57 -19.51 -5.29
CA LEU A 51 38.62 -19.48 -4.19
C LEU A 51 37.26 -19.92 -4.73
N ASN A 52 36.97 -21.18 -4.41
CA ASN A 52 35.71 -21.85 -4.70
C ASN A 52 34.60 -21.18 -3.86
N ALA A 53 34.02 -20.11 -4.38
CA ALA A 53 32.86 -19.44 -3.81
C ALA A 53 31.62 -19.81 -4.63
N ASN A 54 31.18 -21.07 -4.47
CA ASN A 54 29.81 -21.48 -4.82
C ASN A 54 28.84 -20.85 -3.81
N ASN A 55 28.73 -19.52 -3.86
CA ASN A 55 27.50 -18.87 -3.46
C ASN A 55 26.59 -18.97 -4.68
N ASP A 56 25.69 -19.96 -4.65
CA ASP A 56 24.57 -20.05 -5.58
C ASP A 56 23.65 -18.85 -5.36
N LEU A 57 24.07 -17.70 -5.90
CA LEU A 57 23.17 -16.63 -6.27
C LEU A 57 22.28 -17.20 -7.37
N ASN A 58 21.21 -17.86 -6.95
CA ASN A 58 20.00 -18.03 -7.73
C ASN A 58 19.45 -16.63 -8.02
N ILE A 59 20.10 -15.93 -8.94
CA ILE A 59 19.46 -14.94 -9.79
C ILE A 59 18.46 -15.76 -10.59
N SER A 60 17.27 -15.97 -10.00
CA SER A 60 16.08 -16.37 -10.74
C SER A 60 15.98 -15.40 -11.89
N THR A 61 16.33 -15.87 -13.08
CA THR A 61 16.32 -15.06 -14.29
C THR A 61 14.92 -14.50 -14.42
N VAL A 62 14.77 -13.19 -14.22
CA VAL A 62 13.49 -12.50 -14.46
C VAL A 62 13.09 -12.90 -15.87
N ALA A 63 12.01 -13.67 -15.99
CA ALA A 63 11.56 -14.15 -17.29
C ALA A 63 11.39 -12.93 -18.19
N SER A 64 12.07 -12.92 -19.34
CA SER A 64 11.98 -11.79 -20.26
C SER A 64 10.53 -11.61 -20.65
N ALA A 65 9.98 -10.40 -20.47
CA ALA A 65 8.59 -10.09 -20.75
C ALA A 65 8.16 -10.68 -22.13
N PRO A 66 7.01 -11.36 -22.22
CA PRO A 66 6.54 -11.94 -23.47
C PRO A 66 6.53 -10.94 -24.63
N SER A 67 6.82 -11.43 -25.84
CA SER A 67 6.68 -10.59 -27.03
C SER A 67 5.21 -10.14 -27.17
N ASN A 68 5.01 -8.85 -27.42
CA ASN A 68 3.71 -8.17 -27.48
C ASN A 68 3.02 -7.87 -26.12
N THR A 69 3.76 -7.87 -25.00
CA THR A 69 3.29 -7.23 -23.76
C THR A 69 2.93 -5.75 -24.02
N THR A 70 1.73 -5.34 -23.61
CA THR A 70 1.18 -3.97 -23.72
C THR A 70 1.14 -3.23 -22.38
N LEU A 71 1.13 -3.98 -21.29
CA LEU A 71 1.11 -3.50 -19.92
C LEU A 71 1.86 -4.51 -19.04
N SER A 72 2.77 -4.03 -18.19
CA SER A 72 3.35 -4.84 -17.12
C SER A 72 3.05 -4.22 -15.75
N VAL A 73 2.67 -5.08 -14.80
CA VAL A 73 2.32 -4.70 -13.42
C VAL A 73 3.19 -5.52 -12.47
N THR A 74 4.14 -4.84 -11.82
CA THR A 74 5.09 -5.42 -10.88
C THR A 74 4.67 -5.13 -9.45
N PHE A 75 4.33 -6.16 -8.70
CA PHE A 75 4.21 -6.14 -7.24
C PHE A 75 5.59 -6.42 -6.66
N LEU A 76 6.32 -5.35 -6.34
CA LEU A 76 7.69 -5.43 -5.86
C LEU A 76 7.69 -5.90 -4.41
N ASP A 77 8.39 -6.99 -4.12
CA ASP A 77 8.62 -7.43 -2.74
C ASP A 77 9.35 -6.33 -1.96
N VAL A 78 8.63 -5.69 -1.04
CA VAL A 78 9.16 -4.68 -0.10
C VAL A 78 8.94 -5.13 1.36
N GLY A 79 8.83 -6.44 1.58
CA GLY A 79 8.40 -7.00 2.85
C GLY A 79 7.01 -6.51 3.25
N GLN A 80 6.86 -6.07 4.50
CA GLN A 80 5.64 -5.40 4.97
C GLN A 80 5.54 -4.01 4.32
N GLY A 81 4.46 -3.80 3.56
CA GLY A 81 4.21 -2.59 2.77
C GLY A 81 3.78 -2.88 1.34
N ASN A 82 3.36 -1.83 0.62
CA ASN A 82 2.98 -1.91 -0.80
C ASN A 82 3.99 -1.19 -1.69
N CYS A 83 4.28 -1.77 -2.86
CA CYS A 83 4.99 -1.10 -3.94
C CYS A 83 4.60 -1.74 -5.28
N VAL A 84 3.84 -1.01 -6.11
CA VAL A 84 3.43 -1.47 -7.43
C VAL A 84 4.04 -0.57 -8.50
N ILE A 85 4.76 -1.16 -9.45
CA ILE A 85 5.35 -0.44 -10.59
C ILE A 85 4.61 -0.89 -11.85
N VAL A 86 4.10 0.07 -12.61
CA VAL A 86 3.33 -0.15 -13.82
C VAL A 86 4.06 0.47 -15.00
N GLU A 87 4.22 -0.30 -16.07
CA GLU A 87 4.74 0.18 -17.36
C GLU A 87 3.72 -0.10 -18.47
N SER A 88 3.49 0.88 -19.33
CA SER A 88 2.80 0.67 -20.60
C SER A 88 3.36 1.60 -21.67
N ASN A 89 3.82 1.03 -22.78
CA ASN A 89 4.35 1.75 -23.93
C ASN A 89 5.47 2.76 -23.58
N GLY A 90 6.34 2.39 -22.62
CA GLY A 90 7.45 3.22 -22.15
C GLY A 90 7.06 4.35 -21.19
N HIS A 91 5.79 4.44 -20.77
CA HIS A 91 5.33 5.31 -19.70
C HIS A 91 5.26 4.54 -18.39
N TYR A 92 5.60 5.21 -17.27
CA TYR A 92 5.80 4.55 -15.98
C TYR A 92 5.02 5.22 -14.84
N MET A 93 4.36 4.40 -14.04
CA MET A 93 3.73 4.78 -12.78
C MET A 93 4.27 3.93 -11.63
N ILE A 94 4.35 4.52 -10.44
CA ILE A 94 4.54 3.77 -9.20
C ILE A 94 3.43 4.11 -8.20
N ILE A 95 2.92 3.10 -7.51
CA ILE A 95 1.90 3.19 -6.45
C ILE A 95 2.55 2.67 -5.16
N ASP A 96 2.70 3.54 -4.17
CA ASP A 96 3.42 3.28 -2.91
C ASP A 96 4.89 2.81 -3.10
N GLY A 97 5.65 2.72 -2.01
CA GLY A 97 7.10 2.45 -2.06
C GLY A 97 7.64 1.55 -0.94
N GLY A 98 6.80 0.92 -0.14
CA GLY A 98 7.27 0.14 1.01
C GLY A 98 7.82 1.00 2.15
N ASN A 99 8.22 0.32 3.22
CA ASN A 99 8.85 0.96 4.37
C ASN A 99 10.29 1.43 4.10
N SER A 100 10.82 2.26 5.00
CA SER A 100 12.12 2.92 4.84
C SER A 100 13.30 1.98 4.64
N ASN A 101 13.26 0.73 5.12
CA ASN A 101 14.30 -0.27 4.89
C ASN A 101 14.41 -0.69 3.42
N TYR A 102 13.31 -0.57 2.65
CA TYR A 102 13.23 -0.98 1.25
C TYR A 102 13.35 0.20 0.27
N SER A 103 13.42 1.45 0.75
CA SER A 103 13.54 2.64 -0.11
C SER A 103 14.70 2.53 -1.11
N SER A 104 15.86 2.01 -0.69
CA SER A 104 17.00 1.74 -1.58
C SER A 104 16.74 0.61 -2.58
N LYS A 105 15.96 -0.42 -2.21
CA LYS A 105 15.56 -1.52 -3.12
C LYS A 105 14.66 -0.98 -4.23
N VAL A 106 13.66 -0.15 -3.88
CA VAL A 106 12.77 0.51 -4.86
C VAL A 106 13.56 1.40 -5.81
N VAL A 107 14.43 2.26 -5.29
CA VAL A 107 15.26 3.15 -6.12
C VAL A 107 16.20 2.36 -7.05
N SER A 108 16.80 1.26 -6.57
CA SER A 108 17.62 0.37 -7.40
C SER A 108 16.80 -0.33 -8.47
N TYR A 109 15.61 -0.83 -8.14
CA TYR A 109 14.76 -1.54 -9.09
C TYR A 109 14.30 -0.63 -10.25
N LEU A 110 13.90 0.61 -9.94
CA LEU A 110 13.59 1.62 -10.96
C LEU A 110 14.81 1.97 -11.85
N HIS A 111 16.03 1.94 -11.27
CA HIS A 111 17.28 2.19 -12.00
C HIS A 111 17.61 1.02 -12.94
N ASP A 112 17.38 -0.22 -12.50
CA ASP A 112 17.65 -1.42 -13.28
C ASP A 112 16.66 -1.59 -14.44
N LEU A 113 15.41 -1.10 -14.26
CA LEU A 113 14.45 -0.86 -15.35
C LEU A 113 14.84 0.30 -16.29
N LYS A 114 15.91 1.04 -15.98
CA LYS A 114 16.41 2.21 -16.75
C LYS A 114 15.39 3.35 -16.88
N ILE A 115 14.49 3.46 -15.90
CA ILE A 115 13.50 4.53 -15.85
C ILE A 115 14.22 5.87 -15.63
N THR A 116 13.85 6.88 -16.40
CA THR A 116 14.40 8.25 -16.26
C THR A 116 13.35 9.27 -15.83
N THR A 117 12.07 8.95 -16.01
CA THR A 117 10.93 9.77 -15.57
C THR A 117 9.77 8.85 -15.24
N LEU A 118 9.05 9.19 -14.17
CA LEU A 118 7.75 8.62 -13.83
C LEU A 118 6.68 9.62 -14.26
N ASP A 119 5.70 9.17 -15.04
CA ASP A 119 4.52 9.95 -15.38
C ASP A 119 3.69 10.24 -14.12
N TYR A 120 3.56 9.23 -13.25
CA TYR A 120 2.80 9.30 -12.00
C TYR A 120 3.55 8.65 -10.84
N VAL A 121 3.55 9.33 -9.70
CA VAL A 121 3.63 8.71 -8.37
C VAL A 121 2.23 8.76 -7.78
N VAL A 122 1.69 7.63 -7.36
CA VAL A 122 0.45 7.53 -6.58
C VAL A 122 0.82 7.11 -5.16
N ILE A 123 0.30 7.83 -4.17
CA ILE A 123 0.40 7.49 -2.75
C ILE A 123 -1.01 7.10 -2.32
N SER A 124 -1.21 5.90 -1.81
CA SER A 124 -2.51 5.49 -1.28
C SER A 124 -2.83 6.27 -0.01
N HIS A 125 -1.97 6.16 1.01
CA HIS A 125 -2.07 6.86 2.29
C HIS A 125 -0.68 7.11 2.89
N TYR A 126 -0.60 7.80 4.03
CA TYR A 126 0.67 8.35 4.54
C TYR A 126 1.43 7.46 5.54
N ASP A 127 1.01 6.21 5.76
CA ASP A 127 1.69 5.28 6.65
C ASP A 127 3.09 4.90 6.16
N ALA A 128 3.92 4.50 7.12
CA ALA A 128 5.36 4.40 6.91
C ALA A 128 5.73 3.32 5.88
N ASP A 129 4.98 2.22 5.80
CA ASP A 129 5.16 1.12 4.86
C ASP A 129 4.56 1.34 3.47
N HIS A 130 4.03 2.54 3.21
CA HIS A 130 3.58 3.00 1.89
C HIS A 130 4.40 4.21 1.42
N LEU A 131 4.49 5.23 2.28
CA LEU A 131 5.07 6.53 1.94
C LEU A 131 6.61 6.57 1.94
N SER A 132 7.28 5.76 2.77
CA SER A 132 8.72 5.93 3.01
C SER A 132 9.58 5.71 1.76
N GLY A 133 9.28 4.70 0.95
CA GLY A 133 9.98 4.47 -0.30
C GLY A 133 9.75 5.60 -1.31
N ILE A 134 8.53 6.13 -1.38
CA ILE A 134 8.16 7.23 -2.29
C ILE A 134 9.00 8.49 -2.02
N ILE A 135 9.33 8.80 -0.77
CA ILE A 135 10.25 9.91 -0.43
C ILE A 135 11.62 9.71 -1.10
N GLY A 136 12.12 8.47 -1.13
CA GLY A 136 13.34 8.09 -1.87
C GLY A 136 13.18 8.24 -3.39
N VAL A 137 12.04 7.84 -3.94
CA VAL A 137 11.73 7.98 -5.37
C VAL A 137 11.68 9.46 -5.78
N LEU A 138 10.90 10.29 -5.08
CA LEU A 138 10.79 11.75 -5.31
C LEU A 138 12.12 12.47 -5.20
N ASN A 139 13.05 11.98 -4.37
CA ASN A 139 14.39 12.56 -4.29
C ASN A 139 15.27 12.21 -5.51
N ASN A 140 15.17 10.99 -6.06
CA ASN A 140 16.09 10.48 -7.08
C ASN A 140 15.57 10.57 -8.53
N TYR A 141 14.26 10.52 -8.76
CA TYR A 141 13.64 10.53 -10.09
C TYR A 141 12.99 11.87 -10.45
N ASN A 142 12.80 12.09 -11.74
CA ASN A 142 11.87 13.09 -12.24
C ASN A 142 10.46 12.50 -12.24
N VAL A 143 9.50 13.21 -11.66
CA VAL A 143 8.10 12.80 -11.54
C VAL A 143 7.23 13.88 -12.15
N THR A 144 6.34 13.53 -13.07
CA THR A 144 5.50 14.51 -13.78
C THR A 144 4.26 14.90 -12.96
N LYS A 145 3.63 13.93 -12.28
CA LYS A 145 2.49 14.15 -11.38
C LYS A 145 2.64 13.33 -10.11
N VAL A 146 2.32 13.94 -8.97
CA VAL A 146 2.16 13.24 -7.69
C VAL A 146 0.67 13.26 -7.36
N ILE A 147 0.07 12.09 -7.19
CA ILE A 147 -1.32 11.91 -6.74
C ILE A 147 -1.26 11.42 -5.29
N SER A 148 -1.94 12.10 -4.36
CA SER A 148 -1.93 11.74 -2.93
C SER A 148 -3.25 12.16 -2.25
N PRO A 149 -3.64 11.55 -1.12
CA PRO A 149 -4.93 11.83 -0.49
C PRO A 149 -4.99 13.24 0.13
N ASP A 150 -6.19 13.81 0.21
CA ASP A 150 -6.46 15.18 0.71
C ASP A 150 -6.61 15.24 2.23
N TYR A 151 -5.56 14.83 2.95
CA TYR A 151 -5.47 14.99 4.40
C TYR A 151 -4.03 15.25 4.85
N GLU A 152 -3.84 15.61 6.13
CA GLU A 152 -2.53 15.79 6.74
C GLU A 152 -2.35 14.84 7.93
N SER A 153 -1.11 14.39 8.18
CA SER A 153 -0.74 13.53 9.30
C SER A 153 0.40 14.17 10.11
N ASP A 154 0.48 13.94 11.42
CA ASP A 154 1.51 14.54 12.28
C ASP A 154 2.83 13.72 12.33
N THR A 155 2.90 12.64 11.56
CA THR A 155 4.04 11.71 11.55
C THR A 155 5.33 12.32 10.98
N LYS A 156 6.47 11.81 11.43
CA LYS A 156 7.80 12.17 10.87
C LYS A 156 7.94 11.80 9.39
N THR A 157 7.24 10.76 8.94
CA THR A 157 7.20 10.32 7.55
C THR A 157 6.48 11.37 6.69
N PHE A 158 5.29 11.81 7.11
CA PHE A 158 4.56 12.89 6.44
C PHE A 158 5.36 14.20 6.40
N GLY A 159 5.96 14.61 7.53
CA GLY A 159 6.84 15.79 7.56
C GLY A 159 8.04 15.70 6.59
N SER A 160 8.54 14.48 6.35
CA SER A 160 9.62 14.21 5.40
C SER A 160 9.12 14.21 3.94
N TYR A 161 7.89 13.74 3.69
CA TYR A 161 7.18 13.87 2.42
C TYR A 161 6.94 15.34 2.04
N ILE A 162 6.34 16.14 2.92
CA ILE A 162 6.14 17.58 2.70
C ILE A 162 7.49 18.30 2.48
N SER A 163 8.55 17.87 3.17
CA SER A 163 9.91 18.41 2.95
C SER A 163 10.44 18.13 1.55
N ILE A 164 10.27 16.91 1.00
CA ILE A 164 10.74 16.60 -0.37
C ILE A 164 9.86 17.24 -1.44
N MET A 165 8.54 17.30 -1.25
CA MET A 165 7.59 17.98 -2.14
C MET A 165 7.98 19.45 -2.32
N ASN A 166 8.16 20.18 -1.21
CA ASN A 166 8.60 21.57 -1.22
C ASN A 166 10.00 21.74 -1.84
N LYS A 167 10.97 20.88 -1.48
CA LYS A 167 12.35 20.93 -2.01
C LYS A 167 12.40 20.72 -3.54
N LYS A 168 11.49 19.92 -4.10
CA LYS A 168 11.39 19.64 -5.54
C LYS A 168 10.40 20.55 -6.28
N ASN A 169 9.63 21.37 -5.57
CA ASN A 169 8.51 22.17 -6.09
C ASN A 169 7.40 21.31 -6.75
N TYR A 170 7.08 20.17 -6.13
CA TYR A 170 5.92 19.38 -6.51
C TYR A 170 4.65 19.93 -5.86
N THR A 171 3.54 19.88 -6.60
CA THR A 171 2.19 20.09 -6.10
C THR A 171 1.46 18.76 -6.22
N ALA A 172 0.83 18.30 -5.14
CA ALA A 172 0.00 17.10 -5.18
C ALA A 172 -1.30 17.36 -5.95
N ILE A 173 -1.74 16.35 -6.69
CA ILE A 173 -3.11 16.22 -7.19
C ILE A 173 -3.85 15.42 -6.13
N HIS A 174 -4.90 16.01 -5.58
CA HIS A 174 -5.81 15.36 -4.64
C HIS A 174 -7.03 14.85 -5.42
N PRO A 175 -7.14 13.54 -5.69
CA PRO A 175 -8.13 13.04 -6.63
C PRO A 175 -9.51 12.85 -6.00
N SER A 176 -10.54 12.86 -6.82
CA SER A 176 -11.89 12.40 -6.49
C SER A 176 -12.20 11.07 -7.18
N ILE A 177 -13.14 10.32 -6.62
CA ILE A 177 -13.68 9.12 -7.26
C ILE A 177 -14.22 9.43 -8.67
N GLY A 178 -13.83 8.61 -9.65
CA GLY A 178 -14.13 8.81 -11.08
C GLY A 178 -13.13 9.69 -11.85
N ASP A 179 -12.11 10.26 -11.19
CA ASP A 179 -11.00 10.91 -11.91
C ASP A 179 -10.22 9.86 -12.73
N ALA A 180 -10.00 10.13 -14.01
CA ALA A 180 -9.37 9.18 -14.94
C ALA A 180 -8.10 9.76 -15.60
N PHE A 181 -7.10 8.90 -15.77
CA PHE A 181 -5.76 9.25 -16.24
C PHE A 181 -5.24 8.24 -17.27
N ASN A 182 -4.48 8.74 -18.26
CA ASN A 182 -3.77 7.89 -19.23
C ASN A 182 -2.35 7.60 -18.74
N LEU A 183 -1.89 6.37 -18.97
CA LEU A 183 -0.52 5.89 -18.79
C LEU A 183 -0.11 5.11 -20.04
N GLY A 184 0.56 5.78 -20.99
CA GLY A 184 0.88 5.18 -22.29
C GLY A 184 -0.37 4.76 -23.05
N ASN A 185 -0.52 3.44 -23.25
CA ASN A 185 -1.72 2.86 -23.89
C ASN A 185 -2.77 2.37 -22.88
N ALA A 186 -2.43 2.34 -21.59
CA ALA A 186 -3.33 1.99 -20.50
C ALA A 186 -4.02 3.22 -19.90
N THR A 187 -5.10 2.99 -19.16
CA THR A 187 -5.80 4.00 -18.37
C THR A 187 -6.00 3.53 -16.95
N PHE A 188 -6.05 4.46 -16.00
CA PHE A 188 -6.49 4.17 -14.64
C PHE A 188 -7.50 5.20 -14.14
N GLU A 189 -8.45 4.73 -13.36
CA GLU A 189 -9.54 5.50 -12.75
C GLU A 189 -9.41 5.41 -11.22
N ILE A 190 -9.66 6.52 -10.54
CA ILE A 190 -9.66 6.60 -9.08
C ILE A 190 -10.99 6.03 -8.56
N VAL A 191 -10.91 4.96 -7.78
CA VAL A 191 -12.08 4.26 -7.22
C VAL A 191 -12.28 4.51 -5.73
N SER A 192 -11.26 5.00 -5.03
CA SER A 192 -11.34 5.37 -3.61
C SER A 192 -10.37 6.51 -3.28
N PRO A 193 -10.61 7.25 -2.17
CA PRO A 193 -11.79 7.16 -1.31
C PRO A 193 -12.96 8.01 -1.86
N THR A 194 -14.16 7.80 -1.32
CA THR A 194 -15.33 8.66 -1.64
C THR A 194 -15.29 10.02 -0.95
N LYS A 195 -14.45 10.16 0.10
CA LYS A 195 -14.22 11.33 0.95
C LYS A 195 -12.92 11.16 1.72
N TYR A 196 -12.25 12.24 2.11
CA TYR A 196 -11.03 12.22 2.93
C TYR A 196 -11.27 12.48 4.42
N THR A 197 -12.48 12.18 4.90
CA THR A 197 -12.92 12.47 6.28
C THR A 197 -13.19 11.20 7.09
N TYR A 198 -12.45 10.12 6.84
CA TYR A 198 -12.48 8.93 7.69
C TYR A 198 -11.54 9.11 8.89
N ASP A 199 -11.98 8.65 10.07
CA ASP A 199 -11.20 8.71 11.32
C ASP A 199 -9.99 7.75 11.30
N ASP A 200 -10.08 6.64 10.55
CA ASP A 200 -8.98 5.73 10.28
C ASP A 200 -8.33 6.11 8.94
N GLU A 201 -7.06 6.52 8.99
CA GLU A 201 -6.27 6.96 7.83
C GLU A 201 -6.27 5.94 6.67
N ASN A 202 -6.32 4.64 6.97
CA ASN A 202 -6.37 3.57 5.97
C ASN A 202 -7.57 3.71 5.02
N ASN A 203 -8.73 4.16 5.55
CA ASN A 203 -9.94 4.33 4.75
C ASN A 203 -9.88 5.54 3.82
N ASN A 204 -8.95 6.48 4.05
CA ASN A 204 -8.62 7.59 3.15
C ASN A 204 -7.70 7.15 1.98
N SER A 205 -7.39 5.85 1.83
CA SER A 205 -6.53 5.32 0.77
C SER A 205 -7.01 5.68 -0.64
N VAL A 206 -6.15 6.36 -1.41
CA VAL A 206 -6.29 6.52 -2.86
C VAL A 206 -6.15 5.14 -3.52
N GLY A 207 -7.24 4.65 -4.07
CA GLY A 207 -7.32 3.38 -4.77
C GLY A 207 -7.61 3.58 -6.25
N ILE A 208 -7.06 2.71 -7.10
CA ILE A 208 -7.20 2.78 -8.55
C ILE A 208 -7.72 1.48 -9.14
N ARG A 209 -8.44 1.61 -10.27
CA ARG A 209 -8.67 0.54 -11.23
C ARG A 209 -7.92 0.84 -12.52
N LEU A 210 -7.00 -0.04 -12.90
CA LEU A 210 -6.10 0.08 -14.05
C LEU A 210 -6.51 -0.91 -15.15
N THR A 211 -6.41 -0.51 -16.42
CA THR A 211 -6.66 -1.41 -17.56
C THR A 211 -5.87 -1.01 -18.82
N ASP A 212 -5.50 -2.00 -19.64
CA ASP A 212 -5.02 -1.81 -21.02
C ASP A 212 -6.10 -2.13 -22.08
N GLY A 213 -7.37 -2.25 -21.65
CA GLY A 213 -8.50 -2.66 -22.47
C GLY A 213 -8.61 -4.16 -22.70
N SER A 214 -7.63 -4.96 -22.27
CA SER A 214 -7.66 -6.43 -22.35
C SER A 214 -7.78 -7.06 -20.96
N HIS A 215 -6.99 -6.57 -20.00
CA HIS A 215 -7.03 -6.99 -18.60
C HIS A 215 -7.18 -5.81 -17.64
N THR A 216 -7.55 -6.13 -16.40
CA THR A 216 -7.95 -5.16 -15.38
C THR A 216 -7.37 -5.48 -14.01
N PHE A 217 -6.88 -4.45 -13.32
CA PHE A 217 -6.21 -4.54 -12.03
C PHE A 217 -6.88 -3.59 -11.04
N LEU A 218 -7.05 -4.02 -9.79
CA LEU A 218 -7.61 -3.20 -8.71
C LEU A 218 -6.60 -3.11 -7.56
N ILE A 219 -6.22 -1.89 -7.16
CA ILE A 219 -5.31 -1.61 -6.05
C ILE A 219 -5.98 -0.57 -5.15
N LEU A 220 -6.31 -0.91 -3.90
CA LEU A 220 -7.07 -0.03 -2.99
C LEU A 220 -6.25 0.51 -1.81
N GLY A 221 -4.92 0.34 -1.82
CA GLY A 221 -4.09 0.58 -0.65
C GLY A 221 -4.59 -0.25 0.53
N ASP A 222 -4.82 0.41 1.67
CA ASP A 222 -5.22 -0.25 2.92
C ASP A 222 -6.68 -0.03 3.28
N ALA A 223 -7.50 0.35 2.30
CA ALA A 223 -8.95 0.46 2.44
C ALA A 223 -9.55 -0.73 3.23
N GLN A 224 -10.35 -0.42 4.24
CA GLN A 224 -11.02 -1.38 5.11
C GLN A 224 -12.53 -1.40 4.83
N ALA A 225 -13.26 -2.28 5.52
CA ALA A 225 -14.68 -2.52 5.32
C ALA A 225 -15.57 -1.25 5.24
N GLN A 226 -15.21 -0.14 5.90
CA GLN A 226 -15.96 1.11 5.78
C GLN A 226 -15.75 1.78 4.42
N SER A 227 -14.51 1.94 3.96
CA SER A 227 -14.20 2.48 2.63
C SER A 227 -14.73 1.54 1.55
N GLU A 228 -14.56 0.21 1.70
CA GLU A 228 -15.13 -0.81 0.79
C GLU A 228 -16.64 -0.67 0.61
N SER A 229 -17.39 -0.52 1.70
CA SER A 229 -18.84 -0.28 1.66
C SER A 229 -19.17 1.01 0.88
N ASP A 230 -18.47 2.11 1.15
CA ASP A 230 -18.70 3.39 0.47
C ASP A 230 -18.33 3.32 -1.03
N ILE A 231 -17.28 2.57 -1.41
CA ILE A 231 -16.90 2.28 -2.81
C ILE A 231 -18.03 1.50 -3.51
N ILE A 232 -18.52 0.41 -2.92
CA ILE A 232 -19.62 -0.39 -3.48
C ILE A 232 -20.89 0.46 -3.65
N ASN A 233 -21.23 1.27 -2.64
CA ASN A 233 -22.41 2.15 -2.66
C ASN A 233 -22.30 3.31 -3.66
N SER A 234 -21.09 3.68 -4.09
CA SER A 234 -20.88 4.70 -5.14
C SER A 234 -21.33 4.21 -6.53
N GLY A 235 -21.34 2.90 -6.75
CA GLY A 235 -21.65 2.30 -8.05
C GLY A 235 -20.55 2.44 -9.11
N ILE A 236 -19.33 2.86 -8.75
CA ILE A 236 -18.19 2.85 -9.68
C ILE A 236 -17.81 1.41 -10.07
N GLU A 237 -17.27 1.24 -11.26
CA GLU A 237 -16.85 -0.06 -11.76
C GLU A 237 -15.57 -0.52 -11.03
N ILE A 238 -15.65 -1.64 -10.30
CA ILE A 238 -14.54 -2.21 -9.52
C ILE A 238 -14.26 -3.68 -9.87
N SER A 239 -14.96 -4.28 -10.83
CA SER A 239 -14.61 -5.63 -11.30
C SER A 239 -13.21 -5.66 -11.90
N CYS A 240 -12.42 -6.67 -11.54
CA CYS A 240 -11.07 -6.83 -12.08
C CYS A 240 -10.68 -8.29 -12.32
N ASP A 241 -9.63 -8.52 -13.10
CA ASP A 241 -9.00 -9.84 -13.27
C ASP A 241 -8.03 -10.13 -12.11
N VAL A 242 -7.30 -9.09 -11.68
CA VAL A 242 -6.28 -9.14 -10.63
C VAL A 242 -6.58 -8.12 -9.54
N TYR A 243 -6.74 -8.58 -8.30
CA TYR A 243 -6.91 -7.72 -7.12
C TYR A 243 -5.65 -7.72 -6.26
N MET A 244 -5.12 -6.55 -5.95
CA MET A 244 -4.12 -6.41 -4.90
C MET A 244 -4.84 -6.35 -3.54
N VAL A 245 -4.64 -7.37 -2.72
CA VAL A 245 -5.35 -7.56 -1.45
C VAL A 245 -5.00 -6.42 -0.50
N SER A 246 -6.03 -5.67 -0.14
CA SER A 246 -5.91 -4.48 0.71
C SER A 246 -5.32 -4.81 2.08
N HIS A 247 -4.57 -3.85 2.64
CA HIS A 247 -4.08 -3.92 4.02
C HIS A 247 -3.30 -5.20 4.31
N HIS A 248 -2.51 -5.65 3.33
CA HIS A 248 -1.63 -6.82 3.39
C HIS A 248 -2.33 -8.14 3.77
N GLY A 249 -3.66 -8.21 3.60
CA GLY A 249 -4.47 -9.34 4.04
C GLY A 249 -4.96 -9.26 5.50
N SER A 250 -5.07 -8.07 6.06
CA SER A 250 -5.78 -7.79 7.32
C SER A 250 -7.18 -8.41 7.35
N SER A 251 -7.67 -8.78 8.54
CA SER A 251 -9.05 -9.27 8.73
C SER A 251 -10.10 -8.19 8.43
N ASN A 252 -9.75 -6.91 8.57
CA ASN A 252 -10.68 -5.80 8.47
C ASN A 252 -10.90 -5.29 7.04
N SER A 253 -10.13 -5.83 6.08
CA SER A 253 -10.22 -5.53 4.65
C SER A 253 -10.60 -6.77 3.83
N SER A 254 -10.81 -6.61 2.53
CA SER A 254 -11.27 -7.61 1.56
C SER A 254 -12.54 -8.32 2.01
N SER A 255 -13.57 -7.56 2.41
CA SER A 255 -14.87 -8.10 2.83
C SER A 255 -15.50 -9.03 1.78
N ASN A 256 -16.35 -9.96 2.21
CA ASN A 256 -17.08 -10.81 1.26
C ASN A 256 -17.89 -9.96 0.27
N ALA A 257 -18.52 -8.87 0.73
CA ALA A 257 -19.25 -7.94 -0.11
C ALA A 257 -18.37 -7.27 -1.19
N LEU A 258 -17.10 -6.95 -0.88
CA LEU A 258 -16.15 -6.47 -1.89
C LEU A 258 -15.82 -7.58 -2.90
N LEU A 259 -15.44 -8.77 -2.42
CA LEU A 259 -15.05 -9.89 -3.29
C LEU A 259 -16.20 -10.35 -4.20
N ASP A 260 -17.45 -10.32 -3.70
CA ASP A 260 -18.68 -10.61 -4.45
C ASP A 260 -18.94 -9.64 -5.62
N ILE A 261 -18.34 -8.44 -5.61
CA ILE A 261 -18.45 -7.45 -6.70
C ILE A 261 -17.18 -7.45 -7.57
N VAL A 262 -16.00 -7.45 -6.96
CA VAL A 262 -14.70 -7.38 -7.65
C VAL A 262 -14.42 -8.64 -8.48
N LYS A 263 -14.78 -9.82 -7.98
CA LYS A 263 -14.68 -11.14 -8.64
C LYS A 263 -13.34 -11.43 -9.36
N PRO A 264 -12.18 -11.22 -8.70
CA PRO A 264 -10.89 -11.42 -9.34
C PRO A 264 -10.61 -12.91 -9.57
N SER A 265 -9.86 -13.22 -10.63
CA SER A 265 -9.32 -14.57 -10.83
C SER A 265 -8.04 -14.79 -10.01
N VAL A 266 -7.28 -13.71 -9.76
CA VAL A 266 -6.02 -13.73 -9.00
C VAL A 266 -6.02 -12.62 -7.94
N ALA A 267 -5.57 -12.96 -6.74
CA ALA A 267 -5.34 -12.03 -5.63
C ALA A 267 -3.84 -12.00 -5.31
N VAL A 268 -3.23 -10.81 -5.34
CA VAL A 268 -1.82 -10.61 -4.97
C VAL A 268 -1.77 -9.95 -3.60
N ILE A 269 -1.10 -10.61 -2.64
CA ILE A 269 -0.86 -10.07 -1.30
C ILE A 269 0.58 -9.55 -1.26
N SER A 270 0.76 -8.23 -1.22
CA SER A 270 2.04 -7.62 -0.88
C SER A 270 2.19 -7.62 0.64
N VAL A 271 3.09 -8.46 1.13
CA VAL A 271 3.30 -8.73 2.55
C VAL A 271 4.71 -9.26 2.79
N GLY A 272 5.16 -9.17 4.03
CA GLY A 272 6.42 -9.74 4.50
C GLY A 272 6.35 -10.04 5.99
N LYS A 273 7.49 -10.32 6.61
CA LYS A 273 7.55 -10.51 8.07
C LYS A 273 7.01 -9.28 8.80
N ASN A 274 5.96 -9.48 9.59
CA ASN A 274 5.26 -8.46 10.36
C ASN A 274 4.82 -9.04 11.73
N ASP A 275 4.46 -8.16 12.66
CA ASP A 275 3.96 -8.53 13.99
C ASP A 275 2.41 -8.47 14.08
N TYR A 276 1.72 -8.13 12.99
CA TYR A 276 0.26 -8.03 12.91
C TYR A 276 -0.44 -9.38 12.66
N GLY A 277 0.31 -10.40 12.21
CA GLY A 277 -0.25 -11.68 11.76
C GLY A 277 -0.82 -11.63 10.34
N HIS A 278 -0.37 -10.67 9.51
CA HIS A 278 -0.78 -10.56 8.12
C HIS A 278 0.02 -11.54 7.21
N PRO A 279 -0.59 -12.12 6.17
CA PRO A 279 -2.02 -12.10 5.89
C PRO A 279 -2.76 -13.02 6.86
N THR A 280 -3.92 -12.56 7.34
CA THR A 280 -4.69 -13.31 8.35
C THR A 280 -5.30 -14.56 7.76
N GLU A 281 -5.44 -15.62 8.58
CA GLU A 281 -6.12 -16.86 8.16
C GLU A 281 -7.56 -16.60 7.69
N GLN A 282 -8.25 -15.62 8.29
CA GLN A 282 -9.60 -15.20 7.91
C GLN A 282 -9.65 -14.64 6.48
N THR A 283 -8.66 -13.84 6.08
CA THR A 283 -8.58 -13.29 4.71
C THR A 283 -8.19 -14.37 3.70
N LEU A 284 -7.24 -15.24 4.03
CA LEU A 284 -6.89 -16.38 3.18
C LEU A 284 -8.10 -17.31 2.96
N LYS A 285 -8.89 -17.59 4.01
CA LYS A 285 -10.13 -18.37 3.93
C LYS A 285 -11.18 -17.71 3.03
N ARG A 286 -11.40 -16.39 3.17
CA ARG A 286 -12.32 -15.64 2.29
C ARG A 286 -11.89 -15.74 0.82
N LEU A 287 -10.63 -15.43 0.51
CA LEU A 287 -10.11 -15.51 -0.86
C LEU A 287 -10.26 -16.92 -1.45
N SER A 288 -9.99 -17.95 -0.64
CA SER A 288 -10.14 -19.37 -1.03
C SER A 288 -11.61 -19.75 -1.29
N ALA A 289 -12.53 -19.30 -0.45
CA ALA A 289 -13.97 -19.54 -0.60
C ALA A 289 -14.56 -18.92 -1.88
N HIS A 290 -14.00 -17.78 -2.31
CA HIS A 290 -14.32 -17.14 -3.60
C HIS A 290 -13.62 -17.80 -4.81
N ASN A 291 -12.85 -18.86 -4.60
CA ASN A 291 -12.05 -19.57 -5.61
C ASN A 291 -10.96 -18.72 -6.29
N ILE A 292 -10.41 -17.74 -5.56
CA ILE A 292 -9.42 -16.79 -6.09
C ILE A 292 -8.01 -17.40 -5.94
N SER A 293 -7.19 -17.33 -7.00
CA SER A 293 -5.78 -17.77 -6.94
C SER A 293 -4.95 -16.79 -6.12
N ILE A 294 -4.38 -17.24 -4.99
CA ILE A 294 -3.62 -16.38 -4.08
C ILE A 294 -2.13 -16.44 -4.43
N LEU A 295 -1.52 -15.26 -4.58
CA LEU A 295 -0.10 -15.03 -4.75
C LEU A 295 0.44 -14.15 -3.61
N ARG A 296 1.70 -14.35 -3.19
CA ARG A 296 2.24 -13.67 -2.01
C ARG A 296 3.70 -13.26 -2.19
N THR A 297 4.02 -11.99 -2.00
CA THR A 297 5.40 -11.50 -2.15
C THR A 297 6.39 -12.12 -1.16
N ASP A 298 5.94 -12.56 0.02
CA ASP A 298 6.78 -13.24 1.01
C ASP A 298 7.09 -14.73 0.69
N GLN A 299 6.38 -15.30 -0.28
CA GLN A 299 6.56 -16.69 -0.74
C GLN A 299 7.16 -16.74 -2.15
N ASP A 300 6.66 -15.90 -3.05
CA ASP A 300 7.00 -15.90 -4.48
C ASP A 300 8.05 -14.83 -4.85
N GLY A 301 8.36 -13.91 -3.93
CA GLY A 301 9.25 -12.78 -4.16
C GLY A 301 8.57 -11.65 -4.94
N THR A 302 9.30 -11.03 -5.88
CA THR A 302 8.71 -10.00 -6.76
C THR A 302 7.83 -10.66 -7.81
N ILE A 303 6.56 -10.26 -7.88
CA ILE A 303 5.55 -10.83 -8.76
C ILE A 303 5.27 -9.84 -9.88
N ILE A 304 5.31 -10.29 -11.13
CA ILE A 304 5.09 -9.45 -12.31
C ILE A 304 4.04 -10.12 -13.17
N ALA A 305 2.97 -9.38 -13.44
CA ALA A 305 1.97 -9.71 -14.45
C ALA A 305 2.33 -9.02 -15.77
N TYR A 306 2.30 -9.76 -16.87
CA TYR A 306 2.49 -9.30 -18.23
C TYR A 306 1.18 -9.47 -19.00
N SER A 307 0.51 -8.36 -19.29
CA SER A 307 -0.69 -8.32 -20.12
C SER A 307 -0.31 -8.10 -21.58
N GLY A 308 -0.93 -8.87 -22.46
CA GLY A 308 -1.07 -8.59 -23.87
C GLY A 308 -2.51 -8.86 -24.29
N LYS A 309 -2.85 -8.51 -25.54
CA LYS A 309 -4.24 -8.55 -26.04
C LYS A 309 -5.02 -9.83 -25.74
N ASP A 310 -4.35 -10.98 -25.87
CA ASP A 310 -4.96 -12.31 -25.76
C ASP A 310 -4.33 -13.16 -24.63
N PHE A 311 -3.54 -12.55 -23.71
CA PHE A 311 -2.85 -13.26 -22.62
C PHE A 311 -2.61 -12.41 -21.36
N LEU A 312 -2.63 -13.06 -20.20
CA LEU A 312 -2.13 -12.54 -18.93
C LEU A 312 -1.16 -13.57 -18.34
N GLU A 313 0.13 -13.33 -18.56
CA GLU A 313 1.23 -14.22 -18.13
C GLU A 313 1.97 -13.63 -16.93
N TRP A 314 2.80 -14.44 -16.28
CA TRP A 314 3.44 -14.08 -15.01
C TRP A 314 4.91 -14.51 -14.98
N ASN A 315 5.75 -13.79 -14.25
CA ASN A 315 7.16 -14.18 -14.05
C ASN A 315 7.34 -15.43 -13.16
N ILE A 316 6.27 -15.88 -12.51
CA ILE A 316 6.21 -17.06 -11.63
C ILE A 316 5.24 -18.10 -12.19
N ASN A 317 5.54 -19.38 -11.97
CA ASN A 317 4.65 -20.48 -12.34
C ASN A 317 3.67 -20.78 -11.20
N PHE A 318 2.38 -20.49 -11.39
CA PHE A 318 1.31 -20.94 -10.49
C PHE A 318 0.14 -21.49 -11.30
N ASP A 319 -0.54 -22.49 -10.76
CA ASP A 319 -1.64 -23.16 -11.44
C ASP A 319 -2.99 -22.51 -11.07
N THR A 320 -3.48 -21.64 -11.96
CA THR A 320 -4.81 -21.00 -11.88
C THR A 320 -5.99 -22.00 -11.87
N LYS A 321 -5.74 -23.30 -12.11
CA LYS A 321 -6.76 -24.36 -12.06
C LYS A 321 -6.69 -25.23 -10.79
N SER A 322 -5.65 -25.09 -9.98
CA SER A 322 -5.34 -26.00 -8.86
C SER A 322 -6.37 -26.01 -7.72
N ILE A 323 -7.09 -24.89 -7.51
CA ILE A 323 -8.08 -24.72 -6.43
C ILE A 323 -9.18 -25.79 -6.43
N LYS A 324 -9.51 -26.37 -7.59
CA LYS A 324 -10.51 -27.45 -7.67
C LYS A 324 -10.15 -28.74 -6.93
N LYS A 325 -8.93 -28.88 -6.40
CA LYS A 325 -8.43 -30.16 -5.87
C LYS A 325 -8.31 -30.25 -4.35
N GLU A 326 -8.13 -29.13 -3.64
CA GLU A 326 -7.97 -29.15 -2.17
C GLU A 326 -9.29 -29.05 -1.40
N ALA A 327 -10.35 -28.50 -2.01
CA ALA A 327 -11.71 -28.50 -1.45
C ALA A 327 -12.33 -29.91 -1.26
N ALA A 328 -11.65 -30.98 -1.70
CA ALA A 328 -12.15 -32.34 -1.68
C ALA A 328 -11.54 -33.24 -0.57
N SER A 329 -10.59 -32.75 0.24
CA SER A 329 -9.88 -33.59 1.22
C SER A 329 -9.62 -32.96 2.58
N ASN A 330 -10.61 -32.26 3.15
CA ASN A 330 -10.79 -32.13 4.61
C ASN A 330 -12.26 -31.77 4.98
N SER A 331 -13.19 -32.64 4.58
CA SER A 331 -14.60 -32.55 4.96
C SER A 331 -14.81 -33.07 6.41
N SER A 332 -14.38 -32.28 7.40
CA SER A 332 -14.85 -32.37 8.79
C SER A 332 -14.38 -31.17 9.63
N THR A 333 -14.87 -29.97 9.32
CA THR A 333 -14.83 -28.83 10.26
C THR A 333 -16.19 -28.70 10.92
N GLU A 334 -16.28 -29.06 12.20
CA GLU A 334 -17.40 -28.63 13.04
C GLU A 334 -17.43 -27.09 13.09
N ALA A 335 -18.62 -26.50 13.04
CA ALA A 335 -18.78 -25.04 13.00
C ALA A 335 -18.04 -24.34 14.16
N SER A 336 -17.41 -23.20 13.93
CA SER A 336 -16.72 -22.45 15.00
C SER A 336 -17.70 -21.96 16.07
N TYR A 337 -18.90 -21.55 15.66
CA TYR A 337 -19.97 -21.07 16.52
C TYR A 337 -21.35 -21.51 16.00
N ILE A 338 -22.31 -21.70 16.92
CA ILE A 338 -23.67 -22.12 16.63
C ILE A 338 -24.65 -21.04 17.08
N GLY A 339 -25.32 -20.40 16.14
CA GLY A 339 -26.39 -19.44 16.31
C GLY A 339 -27.76 -20.05 16.61
N ASN A 340 -28.54 -19.40 17.46
CA ASN A 340 -29.93 -19.72 17.79
C ASN A 340 -30.89 -18.78 17.04
N LYS A 341 -31.54 -19.29 15.99
CA LYS A 341 -32.46 -18.51 15.12
C LYS A 341 -33.59 -17.80 15.87
N ASN A 342 -33.98 -18.28 17.06
CA ASN A 342 -35.09 -17.72 17.84
C ASN A 342 -34.67 -16.68 18.88
N SER A 343 -33.46 -16.80 19.44
CA SER A 343 -32.98 -15.87 20.49
C SER A 343 -31.91 -14.90 20.03
N LEU A 344 -31.46 -15.01 18.78
CA LEU A 344 -30.35 -14.25 18.20
C LEU A 344 -29.13 -14.25 19.13
N LYS A 345 -28.77 -15.45 19.58
CA LYS A 345 -27.57 -15.71 20.38
C LYS A 345 -26.70 -16.76 19.72
N PHE A 346 -25.40 -16.55 19.68
CA PHE A 346 -24.44 -17.55 19.22
C PHE A 346 -23.68 -18.18 20.40
N HIS A 347 -23.20 -19.40 20.18
CA HIS A 347 -22.71 -20.33 21.19
C HIS A 347 -21.43 -21.01 20.70
N LEU A 348 -20.54 -21.45 21.59
CA LEU A 348 -19.53 -22.45 21.24
C LEU A 348 -20.20 -23.81 20.96
N PRO A 349 -19.66 -24.69 20.09
CA PRO A 349 -20.17 -26.06 19.88
C PRO A 349 -20.21 -26.92 21.14
N THR A 350 -19.38 -26.58 22.13
CA THR A 350 -19.32 -27.23 23.46
C THR A 350 -20.30 -26.63 24.48
N CYS A 351 -21.17 -25.69 24.07
CA CYS A 351 -22.09 -25.02 24.99
C CYS A 351 -23.14 -25.99 25.56
N PRO A 352 -23.36 -26.03 26.90
CA PRO A 352 -24.39 -26.89 27.49
C PRO A 352 -25.83 -26.47 27.14
N ASN A 353 -26.03 -25.29 26.57
CA ASN A 353 -27.33 -24.70 26.22
C ASN A 353 -27.47 -24.48 24.71
N LEU A 354 -27.01 -25.42 23.87
CA LEU A 354 -27.21 -25.35 22.43
C LEU A 354 -28.70 -25.38 22.04
N PRO A 355 -29.09 -24.77 20.90
CA PRO A 355 -30.44 -24.90 20.36
C PRO A 355 -30.71 -26.33 19.89
N ALA A 356 -31.98 -26.72 19.75
CA ALA A 356 -32.33 -27.88 18.93
C ALA A 356 -31.85 -27.65 17.48
N ALA A 357 -31.35 -28.70 16.80
CA ALA A 357 -30.70 -28.60 15.49
C ALA A 357 -31.52 -27.84 14.42
N SER A 358 -32.85 -27.98 14.40
CA SER A 358 -33.74 -27.23 13.49
C SER A 358 -33.66 -25.70 13.65
N ASN A 359 -33.26 -25.23 14.83
CA ASN A 359 -33.15 -23.83 15.21
C ASN A 359 -31.70 -23.32 15.21
N GLN A 360 -30.74 -24.16 14.79
CA GLN A 360 -29.33 -23.79 14.66
C GLN A 360 -29.07 -23.08 13.31
N VAL A 361 -28.12 -22.16 13.31
CA VAL A 361 -27.41 -21.64 12.13
C VAL A 361 -25.93 -21.65 12.49
N ASP A 362 -25.08 -22.08 11.58
CA ASP A 362 -23.65 -22.20 11.84
C ASP A 362 -22.94 -20.91 11.41
N PHE A 363 -21.93 -20.50 12.18
CA PHE A 363 -21.08 -19.34 11.91
C PHE A 363 -19.62 -19.74 12.02
N ASP A 364 -18.81 -19.34 11.04
CA ASP A 364 -17.39 -19.71 10.99
C ASP A 364 -16.50 -18.78 11.81
N SER A 365 -17.01 -17.60 12.19
CA SER A 365 -16.34 -16.66 13.08
C SER A 365 -17.31 -15.96 14.04
N ARG A 366 -16.74 -15.27 15.03
CA ARG A 366 -17.48 -14.50 16.02
C ARG A 366 -18.08 -13.24 15.39
N GLU A 367 -17.34 -12.63 14.48
CA GLU A 367 -17.68 -11.41 13.76
C GLU A 367 -18.80 -11.66 12.73
N ASP A 368 -18.82 -12.83 12.10
CA ASP A 368 -19.91 -13.32 11.24
C ASP A 368 -21.22 -13.43 12.04
N ALA A 369 -21.18 -14.08 13.21
CA ALA A 369 -22.33 -14.15 14.10
C ALA A 369 -22.83 -12.75 14.55
N VAL A 370 -21.91 -11.86 14.94
CA VAL A 370 -22.25 -10.50 15.40
C VAL A 370 -22.81 -9.63 14.27
N SER A 371 -22.21 -9.67 13.08
CA SER A 371 -22.69 -8.92 11.90
C SER A 371 -24.03 -9.47 11.37
N SER A 372 -24.26 -10.78 11.50
CA SER A 372 -25.57 -11.42 11.29
C SER A 372 -26.62 -11.07 12.37
N GLY A 373 -26.30 -10.21 13.34
CA GLY A 373 -27.21 -9.71 14.36
C GLY A 373 -27.33 -10.59 15.62
N PHE A 374 -26.41 -11.54 15.83
CA PHE A 374 -26.43 -12.44 16.99
C PHE A 374 -25.53 -11.90 18.13
N SER A 375 -25.99 -12.06 19.36
CA SER A 375 -25.27 -11.67 20.58
C SER A 375 -24.57 -12.86 21.24
N PRO A 376 -23.44 -12.69 21.93
CA PRO A 376 -22.72 -13.80 22.53
C PRO A 376 -23.52 -14.43 23.68
N CYS A 377 -23.59 -15.76 23.73
CA CYS A 377 -24.23 -16.48 24.82
C CYS A 377 -23.46 -16.31 26.14
N GLY A 378 -24.08 -15.64 27.13
CA GLY A 378 -23.46 -15.36 28.43
C GLY A 378 -23.06 -16.58 29.28
N VAL A 379 -23.40 -17.80 28.87
CA VAL A 379 -23.02 -19.06 29.55
C VAL A 379 -21.69 -19.60 29.04
N CYS A 380 -21.52 -19.81 27.73
CA CYS A 380 -20.24 -20.26 27.16
C CYS A 380 -19.28 -19.11 26.84
N LYS A 381 -19.76 -17.87 26.82
CA LYS A 381 -19.01 -16.62 26.55
C LYS A 381 -18.14 -16.70 25.28
N PRO A 382 -18.78 -16.89 24.11
CA PRO A 382 -18.11 -16.95 22.81
C PRO A 382 -17.65 -15.57 22.31
#